data_AF-A0A660V4C4-F1
#
_entry.id   AF-A0A660V4C4-F1
#
_cell.length_a   1.000
_cell.length_b   1.000
_cell.length_c   1.000
_cell.angle_alpha   90.00
_cell.angle_beta   90.00
_cell.angle_gamma   90.00
#
_symmetry.space_group_name_H-M   'P 1'
#
loop_
_entity.id
_entity.type
_entity.pdbx_description
1 polymer ?
#
loop_
_entity_poly.entity_id
_entity_poly.type
_entity_poly.pdbx_seq_one_letter_code
_entity_poly.pdbx_strand_id
1 'polypeptide(L)'
;MRRLRIGAVMWSGHLTALRKAAQKLPFLELVSASPKAMQNPAHAADFLANLSICDCVVLFHSTDAFWQTYENEFNRIMSKVPTVVLGYDPTYFGLSSVDLEIAREAFRYVSEGGASNFEQLLRYLSAVVCKQDIAFAPPQRLPREGIYHPDADTVFADTDTYL
;
A
#
# COMPACT_ATOMS: atom_id res chain seq x y z
N MET A 1 17.97 -3.63 -16.52
CA MET A 1 17.17 -2.58 -15.85
C MET A 1 17.05 -2.93 -14.37
N ARG A 2 17.21 -1.96 -13.46
CA ARG A 2 16.99 -2.15 -12.01
C ARG A 2 15.47 -2.26 -11.76
N ARG A 3 15.04 -3.16 -10.87
CA ARG A 3 13.64 -3.21 -10.42
C ARG A 3 13.32 -1.97 -9.57
N LEU A 4 12.11 -1.45 -9.74
CA LEU A 4 11.57 -0.40 -8.89
C LEU A 4 11.32 -0.96 -7.49
N ARG A 5 11.74 -0.25 -6.44
CA ARG A 5 11.61 -0.68 -5.06
C ARG A 5 10.56 0.16 -4.34
N ILE A 6 9.49 -0.47 -3.87
CA ILE A 6 8.47 0.19 -3.06
C ILE A 6 8.58 -0.32 -1.62
N GLY A 7 8.74 0.61 -0.69
CA GLY A 7 8.72 0.35 0.74
C GLY A 7 7.30 0.40 1.31
N ALA A 8 6.94 -0.50 2.21
CA ALA A 8 5.61 -0.51 2.83
C ALA A 8 5.64 -0.86 4.31
N VAL A 9 5.04 0.00 5.15
CA VAL A 9 4.72 -0.31 6.54
C VAL A 9 3.21 -0.31 6.70
N MET A 10 2.61 -1.49 6.84
CA MET A 10 1.15 -1.63 6.96
C MET A 10 0.78 -2.76 7.92
N TRP A 11 -0.50 -2.83 8.31
CA TRP A 11 -0.99 -3.98 9.06
C TRP A 11 -0.87 -5.28 8.25
N SER A 12 -0.64 -6.40 8.95
CA SER A 12 -0.36 -7.70 8.33
C SER A 12 -1.42 -8.17 7.33
N GLY A 13 -2.69 -7.79 7.54
CA GLY A 13 -3.79 -8.09 6.60
C GLY A 13 -3.57 -7.45 5.23
N HIS A 14 -3.30 -6.15 5.18
CA HIS A 14 -2.99 -5.44 3.93
C HIS A 14 -1.70 -5.94 3.29
N LEU A 15 -0.66 -6.21 4.09
CA LEU A 15 0.63 -6.70 3.57
C LEU A 15 0.51 -8.06 2.87
N THR A 16 -0.39 -8.93 3.31
CA THR A 16 -0.57 -10.23 2.66
C THR A 16 -1.08 -10.06 1.23
N ALA A 17 -2.07 -9.19 1.02
CA ALA A 17 -2.57 -8.88 -0.31
C ALA A 17 -1.56 -8.10 -1.14
N LEU A 18 -0.88 -7.11 -0.54
CA LEU A 18 0.15 -6.31 -1.19
C LEU A 18 1.32 -7.16 -1.71
N ARG A 19 1.79 -8.13 -0.90
CA ARG A 19 2.87 -9.06 -1.31
C ARG A 19 2.45 -9.96 -2.47
N LYS A 20 1.22 -10.50 -2.43
CA LYS A 20 0.68 -11.29 -3.55
C LYS A 20 0.56 -10.46 -4.82
N ALA A 21 0.15 -9.19 -4.71
CA ALA A 21 0.10 -8.27 -5.84
C ALA A 21 1.49 -7.99 -6.41
N ALA A 22 2.47 -7.70 -5.55
CA ALA A 22 3.86 -7.44 -5.97
C ALA A 22 4.49 -8.62 -6.74
N GLN A 23 4.17 -9.87 -6.36
CA GLN A 23 4.66 -11.06 -7.07
C GLN A 23 4.22 -11.13 -8.55
N LYS A 24 3.12 -10.47 -8.91
CA LYS A 24 2.62 -10.40 -10.30
C LYS A 24 3.30 -9.30 -11.12
N LEU A 25 4.09 -8.44 -10.49
CA LEU A 25 4.69 -7.26 -11.12
C LEU A 25 6.21 -7.44 -11.26
N PRO A 26 6.70 -7.99 -12.39
CA PRO A 26 8.12 -8.36 -12.54
C PRO A 26 9.08 -7.16 -12.51
N PHE A 27 8.57 -5.94 -12.73
CA PHE A 27 9.33 -4.69 -12.66
C PHE A 27 9.54 -4.18 -11.23
N LEU A 28 8.85 -4.76 -10.23
CA LEU A 28 8.77 -4.25 -8.87
C LEU A 28 9.38 -5.23 -7.85
N GLU A 29 10.05 -4.65 -6.85
CA GLU A 29 10.48 -5.31 -5.63
C GLU A 29 9.78 -4.62 -4.45
N LEU A 30 9.12 -5.41 -3.60
CA LEU A 30 8.41 -4.89 -2.43
C LEU A 30 9.25 -5.12 -1.16
N VAL A 31 9.63 -4.05 -0.49
CA VAL A 31 10.24 -4.05 0.84
C VAL A 31 9.15 -3.79 1.86
N SER A 32 8.72 -4.79 2.64
CA SER A 32 7.55 -4.62 3.51
C SER A 32 7.64 -5.27 4.88
N ALA A 33 7.20 -4.56 5.91
CA ALA A 33 7.09 -5.05 7.29
C ALA A 33 5.82 -4.50 7.96
N SER A 34 5.30 -5.22 8.95
CA SER A 34 4.23 -4.70 9.82
C SER A 34 4.83 -4.09 11.08
N PRO A 35 4.12 -3.16 11.75
CA PRO A 35 4.53 -2.63 13.06
C PRO A 35 4.92 -3.74 14.05
N LYS A 36 4.14 -4.83 14.10
CA LYS A 36 4.42 -6.00 14.94
C LYS A 36 5.74 -6.69 14.60
N ALA A 37 6.10 -6.79 13.32
CA ALA A 37 7.37 -7.39 12.89
C ALA A 37 8.58 -6.52 13.24
N MET A 38 8.38 -5.22 13.40
CA MET A 38 9.40 -4.22 13.76
C MET A 38 9.54 -4.00 15.28
N GLN A 39 8.95 -4.85 16.12
CA GLN A 39 9.15 -4.80 17.58
C GLN A 39 10.55 -5.26 18.00
N ASN A 40 11.24 -6.05 17.17
CA ASN A 40 12.65 -6.37 17.38
C ASN A 40 13.52 -5.23 16.82
N PRO A 41 14.28 -4.50 17.68
CA PRO A 41 15.06 -3.34 17.24
C PRO A 41 16.10 -3.63 16.16
N ALA A 42 16.72 -4.81 16.17
CA ALA A 42 17.70 -5.19 15.14
C ALA A 42 17.03 -5.33 13.76
N HIS A 43 15.89 -6.05 13.71
CA HIS A 43 15.12 -6.18 12.48
C HIS A 43 14.55 -4.85 12.00
N ALA A 44 14.13 -3.98 12.93
CA ALA A 44 13.61 -2.67 12.59
C ALA A 44 14.68 -1.77 11.97
N ALA A 45 15.89 -1.74 12.54
CA ALA A 45 17.00 -0.95 12.03
C ALA A 45 17.37 -1.35 10.59
N ASP A 46 17.54 -2.65 10.34
CA ASP A 46 17.84 -3.17 8.99
C ASP A 46 16.73 -2.85 7.99
N PHE A 47 15.47 -2.95 8.43
CA PHE A 47 14.33 -2.64 7.58
C PHE A 47 14.22 -1.13 7.27
N LEU A 48 14.43 -0.26 8.25
CA LEU A 48 14.45 1.20 8.06
C LEU A 48 15.60 1.64 7.15
N ALA A 49 16.76 1.00 7.25
CA ALA A 49 17.86 1.20 6.30
C ALA A 49 17.45 0.82 4.87
N ASN A 50 16.75 -0.30 4.68
CA ASN A 50 16.22 -0.70 3.37
C ASN A 50 15.13 0.25 2.84
N LEU A 51 14.25 0.75 3.70
CA LEU A 51 13.24 1.76 3.34
C LEU A 51 13.88 3.04 2.77
N SER A 52 15.00 3.48 3.35
CA SER A 52 15.66 4.73 2.99
C SER A 52 16.26 4.76 1.57
N ILE A 53 16.36 3.61 0.92
CA ILE A 53 16.88 3.44 -0.45
C ILE A 53 15.80 2.93 -1.42
N CYS A 54 14.53 2.97 -1.02
CA CYS A 54 13.40 2.70 -1.91
C CYS A 54 13.11 3.89 -2.83
N ASP A 55 12.42 3.62 -3.94
CA ASP A 55 12.00 4.65 -4.90
C ASP A 55 10.78 5.43 -4.38
N CYS A 56 9.90 4.77 -3.62
CA CYS A 56 8.88 5.41 -2.81
C CYS A 56 8.52 4.55 -1.60
N VAL A 57 7.83 5.14 -0.62
CA VAL A 57 7.35 4.48 0.58
C VAL A 57 5.85 4.71 0.77
N VAL A 58 5.13 3.69 1.24
CA VAL A 58 3.76 3.81 1.73
C VAL A 58 3.68 3.40 3.21
N LEU A 59 3.14 4.29 4.04
CA LEU A 59 2.98 4.08 5.47
C LEU A 59 1.49 4.05 5.79
N PHE A 60 1.00 3.02 6.47
CA PHE A 60 -0.37 2.96 6.96
C PHE A 60 -0.38 3.29 8.45
N HIS A 61 -0.48 4.59 8.73
CA HIS A 61 -0.44 5.19 10.06
C HIS A 61 -1.64 4.81 10.92
N SER A 62 -1.42 4.81 12.23
CA SER A 62 -2.41 4.51 13.26
C SER A 62 -2.04 5.22 14.57
N THR A 63 -2.87 5.10 15.59
CA THR A 63 -2.61 5.67 16.92
C THR A 63 -1.61 4.88 17.78
N ASP A 64 -1.11 3.75 17.28
CA ASP A 64 -0.14 2.88 17.96
C ASP A 64 1.18 3.61 18.30
N ALA A 65 1.71 3.36 19.50
CA ALA A 65 2.98 3.93 19.99
C ALA A 65 4.20 3.56 19.12
N PHE A 66 4.09 2.54 18.27
CA PHE A 66 5.05 2.21 17.22
C PHE A 66 5.47 3.44 16.40
N TRP A 67 4.53 4.31 16.04
CA TRP A 67 4.81 5.48 15.19
C TRP A 67 5.66 6.53 15.92
N GLN A 68 5.42 6.73 17.22
CA GLN A 68 6.23 7.59 18.07
C GLN A 68 7.64 7.01 18.26
N THR A 69 7.75 5.69 18.37
CA THR A 69 9.03 4.99 18.57
C THR A 69 10.03 5.23 17.43
N TYR A 70 9.54 5.29 16.19
CA TYR A 70 10.37 5.44 14.98
C TYR A 70 10.12 6.77 14.24
N GLU A 71 9.55 7.77 14.92
CA GLU A 71 9.15 9.04 14.32
C GLU A 71 10.33 9.75 13.64
N ASN A 72 11.49 9.79 14.30
CA ASN A 72 12.69 10.44 13.78
C ASN A 72 13.21 9.76 12.51
N GLU A 73 13.17 8.43 12.47
CA GLU A 73 13.60 7.63 11.34
C GLU A 73 12.65 7.81 10.15
N PHE A 74 11.33 7.78 10.39
CA PHE A 74 10.34 8.04 9.35
C PHE A 74 10.46 9.48 8.81
N ASN A 75 10.61 10.48 9.68
CA ASN A 75 10.84 11.87 9.26
C ASN A 75 12.09 12.00 8.39
N ARG A 76 13.19 11.31 8.75
CA ARG A 76 14.42 11.29 7.95
C ARG A 76 14.21 10.60 6.60
N ILE A 77 13.47 9.50 6.54
CA ILE A 77 13.13 8.83 5.28
C ILE A 77 12.29 9.75 4.40
N MET A 78 11.23 10.36 4.95
CA MET A 78 10.31 11.25 4.24
C MET A 78 10.99 12.50 3.67
N SER A 79 12.08 12.95 4.29
CA SER A 79 12.88 14.07 3.79
C SER A 79 13.65 13.75 2.49
N LYS A 80 13.75 12.48 2.12
CA LYS A 80 14.55 11.99 0.98
C LYS A 80 13.78 11.12 -0.01
N VAL A 81 12.81 10.37 0.49
CA VAL A 81 12.05 9.38 -0.27
C VAL A 81 10.59 9.84 -0.33
N PRO A 82 10.00 9.94 -1.55
CA PRO A 82 8.57 10.23 -1.69
C PRO A 82 7.74 9.22 -0.89
N THR A 83 6.96 9.73 0.06
CA THR A 83 6.26 8.92 1.05
C THR A 83 4.78 9.27 1.05
N VAL A 84 3.96 8.24 0.87
CA VAL A 84 2.51 8.31 0.96
C VAL A 84 2.09 7.82 2.33
N VAL A 85 1.49 8.70 3.14
CA VAL A 85 0.97 8.34 4.46
C VAL A 85 -0.53 8.15 4.37
N LEU A 86 -0.99 6.97 4.77
CA LEU A 86 -2.37 6.51 4.76
C LEU A 86 -2.81 6.21 6.19
N GLY A 87 -4.10 6.01 6.40
CA GLY A 87 -4.65 5.60 7.69
C GLY A 87 -6.17 5.78 7.69
N TYR A 88 -6.84 5.17 8.68
CA TYR A 88 -8.30 5.31 8.80
C TYR A 88 -8.74 6.72 9.19
N ASP A 89 -7.85 7.48 9.85
CA ASP A 89 -8.03 8.91 10.05
C ASP A 89 -7.42 9.67 8.85
N PRO A 90 -8.23 10.37 8.04
CA PRO A 90 -7.74 11.11 6.88
C PRO A 90 -6.77 12.25 7.22
N THR A 91 -6.71 12.69 8.49
CA THR A 91 -5.74 13.72 8.91
C THR A 91 -4.30 13.25 8.71
N TYR A 92 -4.05 11.93 8.77
CA TYR A 92 -2.72 11.36 8.51
C TYR A 92 -2.26 11.58 7.07
N PHE A 93 -3.16 11.81 6.11
CA PHE A 93 -2.75 12.03 4.73
C PHE A 93 -1.92 13.31 4.58
N GLY A 94 -2.17 14.30 5.44
CA GLY A 94 -1.40 15.55 5.51
C GLY A 94 0.05 15.35 5.97
N LEU A 95 0.40 14.18 6.49
CA LEU A 95 1.79 13.81 6.80
C LEU A 95 2.55 13.35 5.55
N SER A 96 1.89 13.12 4.42
CA SER A 96 2.56 12.67 3.19
C SER A 96 3.58 13.71 2.69
N SER A 97 4.67 13.25 2.08
CA SER A 97 5.59 14.12 1.34
C SER A 97 5.18 14.33 -0.13
N VAL A 98 4.03 13.76 -0.52
CA VAL A 98 3.38 13.93 -1.82
C VAL A 98 2.06 14.70 -1.67
N ASP A 99 1.47 15.13 -2.79
CA ASP A 99 0.19 15.83 -2.79
C ASP A 99 -0.92 15.02 -2.10
N LEU A 100 -1.81 15.73 -1.39
CA LEU A 100 -2.91 15.13 -0.63
C LEU A 100 -3.81 14.22 -1.47
N GLU A 101 -4.07 14.61 -2.72
CA GLU A 101 -4.91 13.82 -3.63
C GLU A 101 -4.24 12.50 -4.03
N ILE A 102 -2.90 12.45 -4.05
CA ILE A 102 -2.18 11.19 -4.28
C ILE A 102 -2.42 10.22 -3.13
N ALA A 103 -2.32 10.70 -1.89
CA ALA A 103 -2.60 9.91 -0.69
C ALA A 103 -4.06 9.48 -0.60
N ARG A 104 -5.00 10.37 -0.95
CA ARG A 104 -6.44 10.06 -1.00
C ARG A 104 -6.73 8.93 -1.98
N GLU A 105 -6.18 8.99 -3.19
CA GLU A 105 -6.38 7.96 -4.21
C GLU A 105 -5.71 6.63 -3.82
N ALA A 106 -4.49 6.67 -3.27
CA ALA A 106 -3.82 5.49 -2.74
C ALA A 106 -4.64 4.83 -1.62
N PHE A 107 -5.23 5.63 -0.72
CA PHE A 107 -6.10 5.11 0.33
C PHE A 107 -7.33 4.41 -0.24
N ARG A 108 -7.93 4.91 -1.32
CA ARG A 108 -9.10 4.28 -1.95
C ARG A 108 -8.83 2.84 -2.38
N TYR A 109 -7.67 2.54 -2.97
CA TYR A 109 -7.31 1.15 -3.29
C TYR A 109 -7.23 0.27 -2.03
N VAL A 110 -6.64 0.79 -0.97
CA VAL A 110 -6.50 0.05 0.30
C VAL A 110 -7.85 -0.16 0.97
N SER A 111 -8.73 0.85 0.95
CA SER A 111 -10.06 0.79 1.58
C SER A 111 -11.02 -0.12 0.84
N GLU A 112 -10.98 -0.14 -0.50
CA GLU A 112 -11.75 -1.12 -1.28
C GLU A 112 -11.19 -2.54 -1.14
N GLY A 113 -9.87 -2.65 -0.96
CA GLY A 113 -9.20 -3.92 -0.66
C GLY A 113 -9.25 -4.92 -1.81
N GLY A 114 -8.84 -6.16 -1.52
CA GLY A 114 -8.78 -7.25 -2.49
C GLY A 114 -7.63 -7.17 -3.50
N ALA A 115 -7.32 -8.32 -4.11
CA ALA A 115 -6.06 -8.52 -4.82
C ALA A 115 -5.88 -7.59 -6.04
N SER A 116 -6.97 -7.33 -6.80
CA SER A 116 -6.95 -6.42 -7.96
C SER A 116 -6.56 -5.00 -7.53
N ASN A 117 -7.21 -4.45 -6.49
CA ASN A 117 -6.90 -3.10 -6.02
C ASN A 117 -5.48 -2.96 -5.47
N PHE A 118 -4.93 -3.98 -4.80
CA PHE A 118 -3.54 -3.93 -4.36
C PHE A 118 -2.53 -3.98 -5.51
N GLU A 119 -2.84 -4.67 -6.61
CA GLU A 119 -2.02 -4.63 -7.83
C GLU A 119 -2.07 -3.23 -8.47
N GLN A 120 -3.28 -2.68 -8.61
CA GLN A 120 -3.47 -1.35 -9.17
C GLN A 120 -2.87 -0.25 -8.27
N LEU A 121 -2.88 -0.42 -6.95
CA LEU A 121 -2.18 0.47 -6.01
C LEU A 121 -0.67 0.50 -6.29
N LEU A 122 -0.04 -0.66 -6.46
CA LEU A 122 1.40 -0.72 -6.74
C LEU A 122 1.73 -0.08 -8.09
N ARG A 123 0.90 -0.31 -9.11
CA ARG A 123 1.04 0.35 -10.43
C ARG A 123 0.84 1.87 -10.32
N TYR A 124 -0.17 2.30 -9.58
CA TYR A 124 -0.47 3.71 -9.32
C TYR A 124 0.69 4.41 -8.63
N LEU A 125 1.23 3.85 -7.55
CA LEU A 125 2.40 4.38 -6.86
C LEU A 125 3.62 4.44 -7.78
N SER A 126 3.83 3.40 -8.58
CA SER A 126 4.94 3.35 -9.55
C SER A 126 4.82 4.46 -10.61
N ALA A 127 3.61 4.69 -11.12
CA ALA A 127 3.36 5.67 -12.16
C ALA A 127 3.39 7.11 -11.62
N VAL A 128 2.67 7.37 -10.54
CA VAL A 128 2.41 8.72 -10.06
C VAL A 128 3.49 9.21 -9.10
N VAL A 129 3.95 8.34 -8.18
CA VAL A 129 4.95 8.73 -7.18
C VAL A 129 6.36 8.51 -7.72
N CYS A 130 6.63 7.36 -8.34
CA CYS A 130 7.94 7.06 -8.92
C CYS A 130 8.12 7.56 -10.36
N LYS A 131 7.10 8.23 -10.93
CA LYS A 131 7.14 8.84 -12.27
C LYS A 131 7.53 7.87 -13.39
N GLN A 132 7.09 6.62 -13.29
CA GLN A 132 7.34 5.60 -14.30
C GLN A 132 6.20 5.56 -15.34
N ASP A 133 6.51 5.12 -16.55
CA ASP A 133 5.51 4.89 -17.59
C ASP A 133 4.83 3.53 -17.37
N ILE A 134 3.89 3.48 -16.42
CA ILE A 134 3.15 2.28 -16.02
C ILE A 134 1.66 2.60 -16.03
N ALA A 135 0.89 1.84 -16.80
CA ALA A 135 -0.56 1.93 -16.78
C ALA A 135 -1.14 1.39 -15.45
N PHE A 136 -2.16 2.07 -14.95
CA PHE A 136 -2.99 1.66 -13.82
C PHE A 136 -4.46 1.96 -14.13
N ALA A 137 -5.35 1.36 -13.35
CA ALA A 137 -6.80 1.51 -13.47
C ALA A 137 -7.35 1.90 -12.10
N PRO A 138 -8.44 2.69 -12.04
CA PRO A 138 -8.98 3.21 -10.79
C PRO A 138 -9.41 2.10 -9.80
N PRO A 139 -9.54 2.42 -8.50
CA PRO A 139 -10.01 1.48 -7.48
C PRO A 139 -11.38 0.90 -7.84
N GLN A 140 -11.49 -0.42 -7.80
CA GLN A 140 -12.73 -1.15 -8.04
C GLN A 140 -13.44 -1.41 -6.71
N ARG A 141 -14.72 -1.04 -6.63
CA ARG A 141 -15.55 -1.41 -5.47
C ARG A 141 -15.77 -2.91 -5.45
N LEU A 142 -15.45 -3.56 -4.34
CA LEU A 142 -15.79 -4.95 -4.11
C LEU A 142 -17.16 -5.05 -3.45
N PRO A 143 -18.03 -5.97 -3.91
CA PRO A 143 -19.29 -6.24 -3.22
C PRO A 143 -19.00 -6.64 -1.77
N ARG A 144 -19.58 -5.92 -0.81
CA ARG A 144 -19.45 -6.25 0.63
C ARG A 144 -20.26 -7.50 1.00
N GLU A 145 -21.29 -7.75 0.22
CA GLU A 145 -22.17 -8.91 0.21
C GLU A 145 -22.50 -9.22 -1.26
N GLY A 146 -22.85 -10.47 -1.56
CA GLY A 146 -23.18 -10.87 -2.91
C GLY A 146 -23.45 -12.36 -3.01
N ILE A 147 -24.01 -12.76 -4.15
CA ILE A 147 -24.38 -14.14 -4.44
C ILE A 147 -23.18 -14.83 -5.09
N TYR A 148 -22.74 -15.94 -4.49
CA TYR A 148 -21.72 -16.82 -5.06
C TYR A 148 -22.38 -17.91 -5.90
N HIS A 149 -21.91 -18.10 -7.13
CA HIS A 149 -22.24 -19.27 -7.94
C HIS A 149 -20.96 -20.10 -8.17
N PRO A 150 -20.97 -21.42 -7.93
CA PRO A 150 -19.77 -22.25 -8.10
C PRO A 150 -19.26 -22.30 -9.55
N ASP A 151 -20.14 -22.10 -10.53
CA ASP A 151 -19.77 -22.08 -11.96
C ASP A 151 -19.52 -20.67 -12.53
N ALA A 152 -19.48 -19.63 -11.69
CA ALA A 152 -19.20 -18.26 -12.13
C ALA A 152 -17.89 -17.74 -11.51
N ASP A 153 -17.09 -17.05 -12.33
CA ASP A 153 -15.82 -16.44 -11.90
C ASP A 153 -16.01 -15.14 -11.10
N THR A 154 -17.26 -14.70 -10.91
CA THR A 154 -17.60 -13.40 -10.31
C THR A 154 -18.67 -13.53 -9.22
N VAL A 155 -18.61 -12.64 -8.22
CA VAL A 155 -19.67 -12.47 -7.22
C VAL A 155 -20.69 -11.47 -7.74
N PHE A 156 -21.97 -11.83 -7.68
CA PHE A 156 -23.08 -10.98 -8.13
C PHE A 156 -23.58 -10.09 -7.00
N ALA A 157 -23.96 -8.85 -7.32
CA ALA A 157 -24.37 -7.87 -6.30
C ALA A 157 -25.84 -8.04 -5.87
N ASP A 158 -26.68 -8.62 -6.73
CA ASP A 158 -28.12 -8.78 -6.51
C ASP A 158 -28.65 -9.97 -7.33
N THR A 159 -29.93 -10.31 -7.15
CA THR A 159 -30.58 -11.39 -7.90
C THR A 159 -30.75 -11.08 -9.38
N ASP A 160 -30.89 -9.81 -9.75
CA ASP A 160 -31.11 -9.40 -11.15
C ASP A 160 -29.85 -9.60 -12.00
N THR A 161 -28.67 -9.41 -11.40
CA THR A 161 -27.38 -9.69 -12.04
C THR A 161 -27.01 -11.17 -12.03
N TYR A 162 -27.64 -11.97 -11.17
CA TYR A 162 -27.40 -13.40 -11.02
C TYR A 162 -28.27 -14.27 -11.94
N LEU A 163 -29.53 -13.87 -12.19
CA LEU A 163 -30.53 -14.60 -12.99
C LEU A 163 -30.40 -14.33 -14.49
#